data_AF-A0A0V0QBE7-F1
#
_entry.id   AF-A0A0V0QBE7-F1
#
_cell.length_a   1.000
_cell.length_b   1.000
_cell.length_c   1.000
_cell.angle_alpha   90.00
_cell.angle_beta   90.00
_cell.angle_gamma   90.00
#
_symmetry.space_group_name_H-M   'P 1'
#
loop_
_entity.id
_entity.type
_entity.pdbx_description
1 polymer ?
#
loop_
_entity_poly.entity_id
_entity_poly.type
_entity_poly.pdbx_seq_one_letter_code
_entity_poly.pdbx_strand_id
1 'polypeptide(L)'
;MNSNILKSVFTLSSQKIMNFKPQYFLRKYPVEPKLRRRTVTPIYPPPGLNLQIPEWEVEMFMKRIGGGCNEIATDKFETLQEVFESDSKAMKEKGIPPKIRRYILDIKEQLRRGVLTFEYLERRTVFEKTPSAKQN
;
A
#
# COMPACT_ATOMS: atom_id res chain seq x y z
N MET A 1 56.15 48.23 -28.69
CA MET A 1 54.79 48.25 -29.28
C MET A 1 54.04 47.06 -28.71
N ASN A 2 52.86 47.34 -28.17
CA ASN A 2 52.13 46.54 -27.19
C ASN A 2 51.27 45.47 -27.86
N SER A 3 51.42 44.20 -27.46
CA SER A 3 50.50 43.12 -27.83
C SER A 3 50.17 42.22 -26.63
N ASN A 4 49.77 42.82 -25.51
CA ASN A 4 49.01 42.10 -24.49
C ASN A 4 47.53 42.19 -24.84
N ILE A 5 47.17 41.41 -25.88
CA ILE A 5 45.81 41.20 -26.35
C ILE A 5 45.08 40.41 -25.27
N LEU A 6 44.15 41.12 -24.60
CA LEU A 6 42.88 40.63 -24.11
C LEU A 6 42.90 39.21 -23.52
N LYS A 7 43.38 39.08 -22.27
CA LYS A 7 42.88 38.03 -21.39
C LYS A 7 41.43 38.40 -21.06
N SER A 8 40.50 37.96 -21.91
CA SER A 8 39.07 38.11 -21.70
C SER A 8 38.75 37.56 -20.32
N VAL A 9 38.30 38.44 -19.44
CA VAL A 9 37.77 38.11 -18.13
C VAL A 9 36.43 37.41 -18.37
N PHE A 10 36.47 36.12 -18.68
CA PHE A 10 35.29 35.28 -18.67
C PHE A 10 34.91 35.11 -17.20
N THR A 11 34.15 36.08 -16.70
CA THR A 11 33.53 36.00 -15.40
C THR A 11 32.68 34.74 -15.38
N LEU A 12 33.02 33.83 -14.49
CA LEU A 12 32.28 32.61 -14.21
C LEU A 12 30.81 32.97 -14.01
N SER A 13 29.97 32.68 -15.00
CA SER A 13 28.54 32.61 -14.78
C SER A 13 28.36 31.51 -13.74
N SER A 14 28.12 31.90 -12.50
CA SER A 14 27.82 30.98 -11.40
C SER A 14 26.61 30.15 -11.82
N GLN A 15 26.87 28.96 -12.34
CA GLN A 15 25.83 27.99 -12.61
C GLN A 15 25.26 27.64 -11.24
N LYS A 16 24.09 28.22 -10.94
CA LYS A 16 23.34 27.90 -9.74
C LYS A 16 23.05 26.40 -9.79
N ILE A 17 23.85 25.61 -9.07
CA ILE A 17 23.63 24.18 -8.93
C ILE A 17 22.29 24.06 -8.23
N MET A 18 21.27 23.69 -9.00
CA MET A 18 19.95 23.42 -8.49
C MET A 18 20.07 22.16 -7.65
N ASN A 19 20.27 22.34 -6.34
CA ASN A 19 20.25 21.25 -5.36
C ASN A 19 18.85 20.66 -5.31
N PHE A 20 18.59 19.70 -6.19
CA PHE A 20 17.38 18.89 -6.18
C PHE A 20 17.40 18.07 -4.89
N LYS A 21 16.66 18.51 -3.87
CA LYS A 21 16.47 17.71 -2.67
C LYS A 21 15.73 16.45 -3.12
N PRO A 22 16.28 15.24 -2.92
CA PRO A 22 15.56 14.02 -3.26
C PRO A 22 14.25 14.04 -2.48
N GLN A 23 13.15 14.06 -3.22
CA GLN A 23 11.82 14.20 -2.67
C GLN A 23 11.51 12.97 -1.83
N TYR A 24 11.58 13.12 -0.51
CA TYR A 24 11.28 12.05 0.44
C TYR A 24 9.78 11.75 0.36
N PHE A 25 9.43 10.49 0.12
CA PHE A 25 8.04 10.05 0.25
C PHE A 25 7.55 10.38 1.66
N LEU A 26 6.43 11.10 1.77
CA LEU A 26 5.86 11.51 3.07
C LEU A 26 5.59 10.31 3.99
N ARG A 27 5.22 9.16 3.41
CA ARG A 27 4.95 7.92 4.14
C ARG A 27 5.70 6.77 3.49
N LYS A 28 6.50 6.06 4.27
CA LYS A 28 7.11 4.79 3.87
C LYS A 28 6.11 3.69 4.19
N TYR A 29 5.67 2.96 3.16
CA TYR A 29 4.81 1.80 3.35
C TYR A 29 5.69 0.54 3.43
N PRO A 30 5.39 -0.40 4.34
CA PRO A 30 6.09 -1.68 4.37
C PRO A 30 5.88 -2.43 3.05
N VAL A 31 6.92 -3.17 2.64
CA VAL A 31 6.86 -4.03 1.46
C VAL A 31 6.45 -5.42 1.94
N GLU A 32 5.32 -5.89 1.42
CA GLU A 32 4.75 -7.20 1.74
C GLU A 32 4.58 -8.04 0.46
N PRO A 33 4.55 -9.38 0.58
CA PRO A 33 4.33 -10.26 -0.55
C PRO A 33 2.97 -10.02 -1.22
N LYS A 34 2.97 -10.01 -2.57
CA LYS A 34 1.76 -9.78 -3.37
C LYS A 34 0.86 -11.02 -3.41
N LEU A 35 -0.46 -10.78 -3.42
CA LEU A 35 -1.45 -11.82 -3.72
C LEU A 35 -1.36 -12.28 -5.18
N ARG A 36 -0.97 -13.54 -5.41
CA ARG A 36 -1.00 -14.19 -6.73
C ARG A 36 -2.15 -15.18 -6.80
N ARG A 37 -3.28 -14.76 -7.38
CA ARG A 37 -4.57 -15.45 -7.40
C ARG A 37 -4.63 -16.63 -8.39
N ARG A 38 -3.66 -17.54 -8.35
CA ARG A 38 -3.60 -18.68 -9.29
C ARG A 38 -4.64 -19.76 -8.99
N THR A 39 -4.85 -20.05 -7.72
CA THR A 39 -5.71 -21.16 -7.23
C THR A 39 -7.01 -20.66 -6.61
N VAL A 40 -7.46 -19.48 -7.00
CA VAL A 40 -8.75 -18.92 -6.56
C VAL A 40 -9.84 -19.45 -7.48
N THR A 41 -10.80 -20.14 -6.88
CA THR A 41 -12.04 -20.54 -7.53
C THR A 41 -13.09 -19.44 -7.28
N PRO A 42 -13.53 -18.70 -8.31
CA PRO A 42 -14.53 -17.65 -8.11
C PRO A 42 -15.89 -18.26 -7.76
N ILE A 43 -16.65 -17.58 -6.91
CA ILE A 43 -18.00 -17.98 -6.50
C ILE A 43 -19.03 -17.42 -7.50
N TYR A 44 -19.88 -18.29 -8.03
CA TYR A 44 -21.00 -17.92 -8.91
C TYR A 44 -22.28 -18.65 -8.49
N PRO A 45 -23.42 -17.95 -8.27
CA PRO A 45 -23.60 -16.49 -8.37
C PRO A 45 -22.83 -15.72 -7.28
N PRO A 46 -22.50 -14.43 -7.51
CA PRO A 46 -21.75 -13.65 -6.53
C PRO A 46 -22.57 -13.45 -5.24
N PRO A 47 -21.94 -13.50 -4.05
CA PRO A 47 -22.65 -13.40 -2.77
C PRO A 47 -23.22 -12.00 -2.49
N GLY A 48 -22.62 -10.95 -3.03
CA GLY A 48 -23.08 -9.57 -2.87
C GLY A 48 -22.98 -9.09 -1.42
N LEU A 49 -24.04 -8.45 -0.93
CA LEU A 49 -24.13 -7.94 0.45
C LEU A 49 -24.35 -9.05 1.48
N ASN A 50 -24.84 -10.23 1.04
CA ASN A 50 -25.09 -11.39 1.90
C ASN A 50 -23.83 -12.25 2.14
N LEU A 51 -22.65 -11.67 1.91
CA LEU A 51 -21.38 -12.34 2.14
C LEU A 51 -21.26 -12.69 3.64
N GLN A 52 -21.16 -13.98 3.95
CA GLN A 52 -20.88 -14.46 5.30
C GLN A 52 -19.42 -14.18 5.63
N ILE A 53 -19.18 -13.38 6.67
CA ILE A 53 -17.84 -13.01 7.14
C ILE A 53 -17.43 -14.02 8.22
N PRO A 54 -16.27 -14.68 8.10
CA PRO A 54 -15.80 -15.60 9.13
C PRO A 54 -15.42 -14.86 10.42
N GLU A 55 -15.54 -15.52 11.56
CA GLU A 55 -15.12 -15.01 12.88
C GLU A 55 -13.59 -15.03 13.02
N TRP A 56 -12.92 -14.17 12.26
CA TRP A 56 -11.46 -14.01 12.29
C TRP A 56 -11.07 -12.75 13.04
N GLU A 57 -9.92 -12.80 13.72
CA GLU A 57 -9.29 -11.61 14.27
C GLU A 57 -8.91 -10.64 13.15
N VAL A 58 -9.03 -9.34 13.43
CA VAL A 58 -8.69 -8.25 12.49
C VAL A 58 -7.24 -8.36 12.04
N GLU A 59 -6.31 -8.61 12.97
CA GLU A 59 -4.88 -8.75 12.68
C GLU A 59 -4.63 -9.88 11.68
N MET A 60 -5.27 -11.03 11.89
CA MET A 60 -5.16 -12.19 11.03
C MET A 60 -5.67 -11.90 9.61
N PHE A 61 -6.80 -11.20 9.49
CA PHE A 61 -7.32 -10.76 8.21
C PHE A 61 -6.37 -9.77 7.51
N MET A 62 -5.86 -8.76 8.23
CA MET A 62 -4.96 -7.74 7.68
C MET A 62 -3.63 -8.34 7.21
N LYS A 63 -3.07 -9.33 7.93
CA LYS A 63 -1.92 -10.12 7.48
C LYS A 63 -2.23 -10.93 6.22
N ARG A 64 -3.40 -11.59 6.19
CA ARG A 64 -3.82 -12.44 5.07
C ARG A 64 -4.13 -11.69 3.79
N ILE A 65 -4.58 -10.44 3.85
CA ILE A 65 -4.73 -9.61 2.65
C ILE A 65 -3.36 -9.02 2.25
N GLY A 66 -2.55 -8.61 3.23
CA GLY A 66 -1.26 -7.95 3.02
C GLY A 66 -1.41 -6.48 2.60
N GLY A 67 -0.49 -6.00 1.76
CA GLY A 67 -0.52 -4.62 1.24
C GLY A 67 -0.09 -3.54 2.24
N GLY A 68 0.56 -3.93 3.33
CA GLY A 68 1.00 -3.05 4.42
C GLY A 68 -0.12 -2.67 5.37
N CYS A 69 -1.23 -3.42 5.36
CA CYS A 69 -2.37 -3.14 6.24
C CYS A 69 -2.08 -3.57 7.68
N ASN A 70 -1.30 -4.63 7.89
CA ASN A 70 -1.07 -5.18 9.22
C ASN A 70 -0.41 -4.19 10.19
N GLU A 71 0.59 -3.42 9.75
CA GLU A 71 1.30 -2.47 10.63
C GLU A 71 0.47 -1.23 10.99
N ILE A 72 -0.57 -0.89 10.22
CA ILE A 72 -1.21 0.44 10.28
C ILE A 72 -2.71 0.35 10.59
N ALA A 73 -3.38 -0.68 10.11
CA ALA A 73 -4.83 -0.80 10.19
C ALA A 73 -5.29 -1.67 11.37
N THR A 74 -4.48 -2.61 11.85
CA THR A 74 -4.85 -3.55 12.92
C THR A 74 -5.33 -2.82 14.18
N ASP A 75 -4.59 -1.81 14.64
CA ASP A 75 -4.93 -1.05 15.87
C ASP A 75 -6.09 -0.05 15.69
N LYS A 76 -6.67 0.03 14.49
CA LYS A 76 -7.72 1.02 14.15
C LYS A 76 -9.11 0.42 14.05
N PHE A 77 -9.23 -0.91 14.03
CA PHE A 77 -10.51 -1.60 13.96
C PHE A 77 -10.62 -2.57 15.12
N GLU A 78 -11.77 -2.57 15.78
CA GLU A 78 -12.01 -3.47 16.91
C GLU A 78 -12.47 -4.84 16.44
N THR A 79 -13.33 -4.87 15.41
CA THR A 79 -13.91 -6.09 14.87
C THR A 79 -13.75 -6.17 13.37
N LEU A 80 -13.74 -7.40 12.84
CA LEU A 80 -13.68 -7.60 11.40
C LEU A 80 -14.94 -7.06 10.71
N GLN A 81 -16.09 -7.16 11.36
CA GLN A 81 -17.35 -6.61 10.87
C GLN A 81 -17.25 -5.11 10.59
N GLU A 82 -16.62 -4.36 11.49
CA GLU A 82 -16.37 -2.93 11.34
C GLU A 82 -15.54 -2.60 10.08
N VAL A 83 -14.61 -3.48 9.69
CA VAL A 83 -13.82 -3.32 8.46
C VAL A 83 -14.71 -3.42 7.21
N PHE A 84 -15.68 -4.35 7.20
CA PHE A 84 -16.58 -4.54 6.07
C PHE A 84 -17.67 -3.46 5.98
N GLU A 85 -18.10 -2.93 7.12
CA GLU A 85 -19.09 -1.86 7.20
C GLU A 85 -18.48 -0.46 6.94
N SER A 86 -17.24 -0.25 7.32
CA SER A 86 -16.60 1.07 7.22
C SER A 86 -16.41 1.56 5.77
N ASP A 87 -16.62 2.87 5.64
CA ASP A 87 -16.41 3.64 4.42
C ASP A 87 -15.05 4.32 4.39
N SER A 88 -14.64 4.78 3.20
CA SER A 88 -13.39 5.54 3.00
C SER A 88 -13.27 6.78 3.90
N LYS A 89 -14.41 7.44 4.21
CA LYS A 89 -14.46 8.60 5.12
C LYS A 89 -14.22 8.20 6.57
N ALA A 90 -14.92 7.19 7.07
CA ALA A 90 -14.70 6.66 8.42
C ALA A 90 -13.25 6.18 8.61
N MET A 91 -12.69 5.49 7.62
CA MET A 91 -11.29 5.08 7.64
C MET A 91 -10.30 6.27 7.62
N LYS A 92 -10.68 7.40 7.00
CA LYS A 92 -9.86 8.63 7.01
C LYS A 92 -9.82 9.25 8.40
N GLU A 93 -10.95 9.30 9.09
CA GLU A 93 -11.07 9.82 10.46
C GLU A 93 -10.23 9.01 11.44
N LYS A 94 -10.17 7.68 11.26
CA LYS A 94 -9.28 6.77 11.99
C LYS A 94 -7.78 6.95 11.70
N GLY A 95 -7.43 7.82 10.74
CA GLY A 95 -6.04 8.13 10.38
C GLY A 95 -5.40 7.17 9.37
N ILE A 96 -6.17 6.26 8.76
CA ILE A 96 -5.62 5.26 7.82
C ILE A 96 -5.14 5.96 6.53
N PRO A 97 -3.93 5.69 6.02
CA PRO A 97 -3.42 6.30 4.80
C PRO A 97 -4.26 5.97 3.55
N PRO A 98 -4.35 6.89 2.56
CA PRO A 98 -5.17 6.69 1.36
C PRO A 98 -4.89 5.41 0.58
N LYS A 99 -3.60 5.01 0.46
CA LYS A 99 -3.18 3.80 -0.26
C LYS A 99 -3.78 2.53 0.37
N ILE A 100 -3.77 2.47 1.71
CA ILE A 100 -4.27 1.33 2.48
C ILE A 100 -5.80 1.30 2.45
N ARG A 101 -6.46 2.45 2.61
CA ARG A 101 -7.93 2.54 2.49
C ARG A 101 -8.43 2.01 1.15
N ARG A 102 -7.81 2.44 0.05
CA ARG A 102 -8.17 1.97 -1.30
C ARG A 102 -8.00 0.45 -1.40
N TYR A 103 -6.89 -0.08 -0.89
CA TYR A 103 -6.61 -1.51 -0.93
C TYR A 103 -7.63 -2.35 -0.15
N ILE A 104 -7.99 -1.94 1.07
CA ILE A 104 -8.99 -2.63 1.90
C ILE A 104 -10.35 -2.64 1.18
N LEU A 105 -10.77 -1.50 0.62
CA LEU A 105 -12.03 -1.39 -0.11
C LEU A 105 -12.03 -2.26 -1.38
N ASP A 106 -10.93 -2.31 -2.11
CA ASP A 106 -10.79 -3.16 -3.30
C ASP A 106 -10.92 -4.66 -2.95
N ILE A 107 -10.32 -5.09 -1.81
CA ILE A 107 -10.44 -6.47 -1.33
C ILE A 107 -11.86 -6.77 -0.86
N LYS A 108 -12.50 -5.85 -0.12
CA LYS A 108 -13.90 -5.96 0.31
C LYS A 108 -14.82 -6.22 -0.88
N GLU A 109 -14.69 -5.42 -1.94
CA GLU A 109 -15.50 -5.57 -3.14
C GLU A 109 -15.22 -6.88 -3.89
N GLN A 110 -13.96 -7.35 -3.91
CA GLN A 110 -13.63 -8.63 -4.54
C GLN A 110 -14.23 -9.83 -3.81
N LEU A 111 -14.29 -9.78 -2.49
CA LEU A 111 -14.98 -10.81 -1.68
C LEU A 111 -16.49 -10.79 -1.95
N ARG A 112 -17.11 -9.60 -1.97
CA ARG A 112 -18.54 -9.44 -2.29
C ARG A 112 -18.89 -9.90 -3.71
N ARG A 113 -18.00 -9.66 -4.67
CA ARG A 113 -18.16 -10.11 -6.07
C ARG A 113 -17.85 -11.59 -6.28
N GLY A 114 -17.37 -12.30 -5.25
CA GLY A 114 -16.97 -13.71 -5.37
C GLY A 114 -15.70 -13.92 -6.19
N VAL A 115 -14.94 -12.87 -6.53
CA VAL A 115 -13.68 -12.97 -7.29
C VAL A 115 -12.54 -13.43 -6.38
N LEU A 116 -12.63 -13.10 -5.10
CA LEU A 116 -11.72 -13.54 -4.05
C LEU A 116 -12.53 -14.37 -3.05
N THR A 117 -11.92 -15.40 -2.47
CA THR A 117 -12.55 -16.28 -1.49
C THR A 117 -11.79 -16.28 -0.18
N PHE A 118 -12.51 -16.46 0.94
CA PHE A 118 -11.88 -16.62 2.26
C PHE A 118 -11.01 -17.88 2.31
N GLU A 119 -11.42 -18.96 1.64
CA GLU A 119 -10.64 -20.19 1.50
C GLU A 119 -9.24 -19.93 0.93
N TYR A 120 -9.13 -19.09 -0.10
CA TYR A 120 -7.82 -18.72 -0.64
C TYR A 120 -6.97 -17.92 0.34
N LEU A 121 -7.59 -17.00 1.09
CA LEU A 121 -6.88 -16.20 2.10
C LEU A 121 -6.37 -17.08 3.25
N GLU A 122 -7.12 -18.10 3.63
CA GLU A 122 -6.74 -19.08 4.65
C GLU A 122 -5.57 -19.96 4.20
N ARG A 123 -5.57 -20.40 2.93
CA ARG A 123 -4.49 -21.18 2.32
C ARG A 123 -3.14 -20.44 2.26
N ARG A 124 -3.09 -19.13 2.49
CA ARG A 124 -1.84 -18.38 2.50
C ARG A 124 -1.04 -18.69 3.75
N THR A 125 0.26 -18.92 3.60
CA THR A 125 1.19 -19.22 4.70
C THR A 125 2.29 -18.18 4.87
N VAL A 126 2.68 -17.49 3.79
CA VAL A 126 3.78 -16.52 3.81
C VAL A 126 3.24 -15.09 3.84
N PHE A 127 3.54 -14.40 4.95
CA PHE A 127 3.13 -13.01 5.22
C PHE A 127 4.28 -12.09 5.62
N GLU A 128 5.48 -12.65 5.77
CA GLU A 128 6.61 -11.91 6.32
C GLU A 128 7.01 -10.73 5.42
N LYS A 129 7.50 -9.67 6.09
CA LYS A 129 7.98 -8.46 5.43
C LYS A 129 9.12 -8.83 4.49
N THR A 130 8.99 -8.46 3.23
CA THR A 130 10.04 -8.70 2.26
C THR A 130 11.24 -7.83 2.63
N PRO A 131 12.47 -8.37 2.72
CA PRO A 131 13.63 -7.55 2.99
C PRO A 131 13.71 -6.46 1.92
N SER A 132 13.70 -5.19 2.33
CA SER A 132 13.93 -4.09 1.41
C SER A 132 15.29 -4.31 0.76
N ALA A 133 15.34 -4.33 -0.57
CA ALA A 133 16.61 -4.44 -1.30
C ALA A 133 17.59 -3.42 -0.69
N LYS A 134 18.74 -3.91 -0.21
CA LYS A 134 19.78 -3.07 0.39
C LYS A 134 20.09 -1.95 -0.61
N GLN A 135 19.95 -0.71 -0.16
CA GLN A 135 20.45 0.44 -0.92
C GLN A 135 21.97 0.37 -0.82
N ASN A 136 22.61 -0.13 -1.87
CA ASN A 136 24.07 0.01 -2.07
C ASN A 136 24.39 1.44 -2.47
#